data_AF-A0A1I6IIX7-F1
#
_entry.id   AF-A0A1I6IIX7-F1
#
_cell.length_a   1.000
_cell.length_b   1.000
_cell.length_c   1.000
_cell.angle_alpha   90.00
_cell.angle_beta   90.00
_cell.angle_gamma   90.00
#
_symmetry.space_group_name_H-M   'P 1'
#
loop_
_entity.id
_entity.type
_entity.pdbx_description
1 polymer ?
#
loop_
_entity_poly.entity_id
_entity_poly.type
_entity_poly.pdbx_seq_one_letter_code
_entity_poly.pdbx_strand_id
1 'polypeptide(L)'
;MYLLLIIISLLVGYIVVAVDLILHKVKVEYVIYFLMILFILVPCVSLGIPLVKSGFKSMGFYSLGGVLGGYIAYVTMGKITPEYKREYLESIVIAAPIMYGIGKIGCSIGGCCGGRLIHGAIFPIQKVEAVCFIIAFLISCMFRIKNKYDLYVAIIVYTLLKIVLDFFRFTHNDSLISMNQILCGVIIVITMAFSNIRFKNTRSM
;
A
#
# COMPACT_ATOMS: atom_id res chain seq x y z
N MET A 1 15.97 -10.76 11.23
CA MET A 1 14.59 -10.67 11.76
C MET A 1 13.69 -9.73 10.95
N TYR A 2 14.07 -8.47 10.68
CA TYR A 2 13.23 -7.52 9.93
C TYR A 2 12.84 -7.98 8.52
N LEU A 3 13.77 -8.55 7.75
CA LEU A 3 13.54 -9.04 6.39
C LEU A 3 12.49 -10.17 6.36
N LEU A 4 12.51 -11.04 7.37
CA LEU A 4 11.58 -12.14 7.49
C LEU A 4 10.15 -11.63 7.70
N LEU A 5 9.96 -10.58 8.50
CA LEU A 5 8.65 -9.94 8.68
C LEU A 5 8.18 -9.21 7.42
N ILE A 6 9.08 -8.65 6.62
CA ILE A 6 8.73 -8.08 5.31
C ILE A 6 8.26 -9.19 4.36
N ILE A 7 8.96 -10.32 4.30
CA ILE A 7 8.54 -11.48 3.48
C ILE A 7 7.16 -11.98 3.94
N ILE A 8 6.95 -12.14 5.24
CA ILE A 8 5.64 -12.50 5.80
C ILE A 8 4.57 -11.48 5.40
N SER A 9 4.87 -10.17 5.47
CA SER A 9 3.91 -9.13 5.07
C SER A 9 3.49 -9.25 3.60
N LEU A 10 4.41 -9.60 2.71
CA LEU A 10 4.12 -9.83 1.29
C LEU A 10 3.25 -11.07 1.10
N LEU A 11 3.61 -12.18 1.73
CA LEU A 11 2.85 -13.43 1.64
C LEU A 11 1.43 -13.27 2.17
N VAL A 12 1.25 -12.62 3.32
CA VAL A 12 -0.07 -12.31 3.88
C VAL A 12 -0.86 -11.42 2.93
N GLY A 13 -0.23 -10.37 2.37
CA GLY A 13 -0.86 -9.52 1.37
C GLY A 13 -1.35 -10.28 0.15
N TYR A 14 -0.53 -11.20 -0.39
CA TYR A 14 -0.90 -12.02 -1.55
C TYR A 14 -2.03 -12.99 -1.24
N ILE A 15 -2.04 -13.59 -0.05
CA ILE A 15 -3.16 -14.44 0.41
C ILE A 15 -4.45 -13.62 0.47
N VAL A 16 -4.40 -12.40 1.02
CA VAL A 16 -5.56 -11.51 1.08
C VAL A 16 -6.07 -11.16 -0.31
N VAL A 17 -5.18 -10.82 -1.25
CA VAL A 17 -5.56 -10.57 -2.66
C VAL A 17 -6.21 -11.81 -3.28
N ALA A 18 -5.64 -12.99 -3.07
CA ALA A 18 -6.18 -14.24 -3.61
C ALA A 18 -7.60 -14.50 -3.10
N VAL A 19 -7.79 -14.39 -1.77
CA VAL A 19 -9.08 -14.61 -1.11
C VAL A 19 -10.10 -13.59 -1.57
N ASP A 20 -9.75 -12.29 -1.65
CA ASP A 20 -10.69 -11.25 -2.11
C ASP A 20 -11.16 -11.53 -3.54
N LEU A 21 -10.26 -11.87 -4.46
CA LEU A 21 -10.61 -12.15 -5.86
C LEU A 21 -11.51 -13.38 -6.00
N ILE A 22 -11.23 -14.45 -5.25
CA ILE A 22 -12.06 -15.66 -5.25
C ILE A 22 -13.47 -15.36 -4.71
N LEU A 23 -13.57 -14.58 -3.62
CA LEU A 23 -14.86 -14.18 -3.05
C LEU A 23 -15.69 -13.33 -4.02
N HIS A 24 -15.04 -12.53 -4.88
CA HIS A 24 -15.69 -11.72 -5.90
C HIS A 24 -15.85 -12.45 -7.24
N LYS A 25 -15.80 -13.79 -7.24
CA LYS A 25 -16.09 -14.66 -8.39
C LYS A 25 -15.15 -14.48 -9.59
N VAL A 26 -13.92 -14.02 -9.37
CA VAL A 26 -12.88 -14.07 -10.40
C VAL A 26 -12.44 -15.52 -10.60
N LYS A 27 -12.26 -15.95 -11.86
CA LYS A 27 -11.82 -17.33 -12.15
C LYS A 27 -10.45 -17.60 -11.52
N VAL A 28 -10.32 -18.75 -10.86
CA VAL A 28 -9.10 -19.15 -10.11
C VAL A 28 -7.84 -19.12 -10.99
N GLU A 29 -7.96 -19.49 -12.26
CA GLU A 29 -6.87 -19.41 -13.25
C GLU A 29 -6.28 -18.00 -13.34
N TYR A 30 -7.13 -16.98 -13.47
CA TYR A 30 -6.71 -15.58 -13.54
C TYR A 30 -6.15 -15.07 -12.21
N VAL A 31 -6.68 -15.56 -11.08
CA VAL A 31 -6.14 -15.26 -9.76
C VAL A 31 -4.70 -15.77 -9.64
N ILE A 32 -4.43 -17.01 -10.06
CA ILE A 32 -3.07 -17.59 -10.05
C ILE A 32 -2.12 -16.77 -10.92
N TYR A 33 -2.52 -16.43 -12.16
CA TYR A 33 -1.69 -15.59 -13.03
C TYR A 33 -1.37 -14.23 -12.41
N PHE A 34 -2.37 -13.59 -11.81
CA PHE A 34 -2.17 -12.30 -11.15
C PHE A 34 -1.22 -12.39 -9.95
N LEU A 35 -1.35 -13.44 -9.12
CA LEU A 35 -0.45 -13.69 -8.00
C LEU A 35 0.99 -13.96 -8.45
N MET A 36 1.18 -14.72 -9.54
CA MET A 36 2.51 -14.94 -10.11
C MET A 36 3.15 -13.63 -10.57
N ILE A 37 2.39 -12.78 -11.26
CA ILE A 37 2.87 -11.47 -11.70
C ILE A 37 3.21 -10.58 -10.50
N LEU A 38 2.36 -10.55 -9.46
CA LEU A 38 2.64 -9.81 -8.23
C LEU A 38 3.91 -10.31 -7.54
N PHE A 39 4.06 -11.63 -7.42
CA PHE A 39 5.21 -12.26 -6.78
C PHE A 39 6.53 -11.92 -7.47
N ILE A 40 6.52 -11.71 -8.79
CA ILE A 40 7.70 -11.30 -9.55
C ILE A 40 7.90 -9.79 -9.49
N LEU A 41 6.90 -9.00 -9.89
CA LEU A 41 7.06 -7.56 -10.10
C LEU A 41 7.25 -6.78 -8.79
N VAL A 42 6.52 -7.12 -7.73
CA VAL A 42 6.58 -6.36 -6.47
C VAL A 42 7.98 -6.44 -5.85
N PRO A 43 8.60 -7.63 -5.65
CA PRO A 43 9.97 -7.72 -5.15
C PRO A 43 11.01 -7.12 -6.12
N CYS A 44 10.88 -7.36 -7.43
CA CYS A 44 11.81 -6.84 -8.43
C CYS A 44 11.90 -5.30 -8.39
N VAL A 45 10.75 -4.61 -8.37
CA VAL A 45 10.72 -3.14 -8.33
C VAL A 45 11.12 -2.61 -6.94
N SER A 46 10.68 -3.29 -5.87
CA SER A 46 10.98 -2.88 -4.49
C SER A 46 12.47 -2.94 -4.14
N LEU A 47 13.19 -3.94 -4.67
CA LEU A 47 14.63 -4.12 -4.46
C LEU A 47 15.46 -3.41 -5.53
N GLY A 48 14.96 -3.34 -6.77
CA GLY A 48 15.67 -2.75 -7.89
C GLY A 48 15.92 -1.24 -7.73
N ILE A 49 14.93 -0.48 -7.23
CA ILE A 49 15.07 0.98 -7.09
C ILE A 49 16.23 1.35 -6.14
N PRO A 50 16.34 0.80 -4.92
CA PRO A 50 17.49 1.05 -4.05
C PRO A 50 18.81 0.54 -4.60
N LEU A 51 18.81 -0.60 -5.29
CA LEU A 51 20.02 -1.20 -5.85
C LEU A 51 20.64 -0.30 -6.92
N VAL A 52 19.82 0.24 -7.82
CA VAL A 52 20.26 1.18 -8.86
C VAL A 52 20.73 2.49 -8.22
N LYS A 53 19.99 3.00 -7.22
CA LYS A 53 20.33 4.25 -6.54
C LYS A 53 21.64 4.17 -5.72
N SER A 54 21.93 3.00 -5.14
CA SER A 54 23.15 2.77 -4.35
C SER A 54 24.36 2.34 -5.20
N GLY A 55 24.19 2.18 -6.52
CA GLY A 55 25.24 1.66 -7.40
C GLY A 55 25.65 0.24 -7.03
N PHE A 56 24.67 -0.63 -6.74
CA PHE A 56 24.86 -2.03 -6.35
C PHE A 56 25.58 -2.27 -5.02
N LYS A 57 25.71 -1.23 -4.18
CA LYS A 57 26.43 -1.32 -2.90
C LYS A 57 25.55 -1.68 -1.70
N SER A 58 24.26 -1.38 -1.75
CA SER A 58 23.33 -1.73 -0.68
C SER A 58 21.98 -2.20 -1.21
N MET A 59 21.50 -3.31 -0.67
CA MET A 59 20.13 -3.78 -0.85
C MET A 59 19.26 -3.22 0.26
N GLY A 60 18.23 -2.49 -0.13
CA GLY A 60 17.18 -1.99 0.75
C GLY A 60 15.82 -2.31 0.14
N PHE A 61 14.80 -2.39 0.99
CA PHE A 61 13.43 -2.56 0.53
C PHE A 61 12.74 -1.19 0.47
N TYR A 62 12.30 -0.77 -0.72
CA TYR A 62 11.64 0.51 -0.90
C TYR A 62 10.13 0.36 -1.00
N SER A 63 9.39 0.90 -0.02
CA SER A 63 7.93 0.76 0.07
C SER A 63 7.19 1.27 -1.17
N LEU A 64 7.67 2.33 -1.82
CA LEU A 64 7.05 2.85 -3.05
C LEU A 64 7.29 1.93 -4.25
N GLY A 65 8.41 1.19 -4.25
CA GLY A 65 8.66 0.18 -5.28
C GLY A 65 7.62 -0.94 -5.24
N GLY A 66 7.11 -1.28 -4.05
CA GLY A 66 6.03 -2.26 -3.91
C GLY A 66 4.70 -1.77 -4.48
N VAL A 67 4.35 -0.51 -4.25
CA VAL A 67 3.16 0.13 -4.84
C VAL A 67 3.27 0.17 -6.36
N LEU A 68 4.43 0.59 -6.89
CA LEU A 68 4.68 0.64 -8.33
C LEU A 68 4.63 -0.76 -8.96
N GLY A 69 5.26 -1.76 -8.36
CA GLY A 69 5.21 -3.14 -8.83
C GLY A 69 3.78 -3.69 -8.87
N GLY A 70 2.97 -3.41 -7.84
CA GLY A 70 1.55 -3.77 -7.81
C GLY A 70 0.73 -3.05 -8.89
N TYR A 71 0.99 -1.76 -9.12
CA TYR A 71 0.32 -1.01 -10.19
C TYR A 71 0.66 -1.55 -11.59
N ILE A 72 1.93 -1.88 -11.85
CA ILE A 72 2.36 -2.51 -13.11
C ILE A 72 1.68 -3.87 -13.28
N ALA A 73 1.58 -4.68 -12.22
CA ALA A 73 0.87 -5.95 -12.23
C ALA A 73 -0.62 -5.77 -12.61
N TYR A 74 -1.28 -4.79 -12.00
CA TYR A 74 -2.65 -4.41 -12.33
C TYR A 74 -2.81 -3.98 -13.79
N VAL A 75 -1.93 -3.13 -14.32
CA VAL A 75 -2.02 -2.67 -15.73
C VAL A 75 -1.84 -3.85 -16.68
N THR A 76 -0.90 -4.75 -16.40
CA THR A 76 -0.66 -5.94 -17.23
C THR A 76 -1.87 -6.87 -17.23
N MET A 77 -2.39 -7.25 -16.06
CA MET A 77 -3.57 -8.12 -15.98
C MET A 77 -4.85 -7.45 -16.47
N GLY A 78 -4.98 -6.13 -16.30
CA GLY A 78 -6.11 -5.36 -16.82
C GLY A 78 -6.11 -5.27 -18.35
N LYS A 79 -4.99 -5.54 -19.03
CA LYS A 79 -4.93 -5.69 -20.50
C LYS A 79 -5.29 -7.10 -20.95
N ILE A 80 -4.99 -8.12 -20.15
CA ILE A 80 -5.25 -9.53 -20.46
C ILE A 80 -6.72 -9.88 -20.20
N THR A 81 -7.23 -9.49 -19.03
CA THR A 81 -8.61 -9.72 -18.58
C THR A 81 -9.25 -8.38 -18.19
N PRO A 82 -9.73 -7.60 -19.17
CA PRO A 82 -10.32 -6.29 -18.90
C PRO A 82 -11.60 -6.37 -18.07
N GLU A 83 -12.30 -7.51 -18.07
CA GLU A 83 -13.54 -7.68 -17.29
C GLU A 83 -13.33 -7.62 -15.77
N TYR A 84 -12.16 -8.01 -15.26
CA TYR A 84 -11.84 -8.04 -13.81
C TYR A 84 -10.91 -6.90 -13.36
N LYS A 85 -10.73 -5.89 -14.23
CA LYS A 85 -9.76 -4.80 -14.00
C LYS A 85 -10.01 -4.10 -12.66
N ARG A 86 -11.26 -3.86 -12.32
CA ARG A 86 -11.62 -3.14 -11.09
C ARG A 86 -11.33 -3.98 -9.85
N GLU A 87 -11.62 -5.26 -9.92
CA GLU A 87 -11.45 -6.26 -8.87
C GLU A 87 -9.97 -6.41 -8.52
N TYR A 88 -9.08 -6.45 -9.50
CA TYR A 88 -7.63 -6.46 -9.27
C TYR A 88 -7.15 -5.23 -8.52
N LEU A 89 -7.60 -4.04 -8.92
CA LEU A 89 -7.19 -2.78 -8.29
C LEU A 89 -7.72 -2.68 -6.86
N GLU A 90 -8.99 -3.00 -6.64
CA GLU A 90 -9.62 -3.01 -5.33
C GLU A 90 -8.95 -4.01 -4.38
N SER A 91 -8.60 -5.21 -4.87
CA SER A 91 -7.88 -6.23 -4.10
C SER A 91 -6.49 -5.75 -3.66
N ILE A 92 -5.71 -5.15 -4.56
CA ILE A 92 -4.38 -4.58 -4.22
C ILE A 92 -4.52 -3.50 -3.15
N VAL A 93 -5.49 -2.58 -3.32
CA VAL A 93 -5.67 -1.47 -2.38
C VAL A 93 -6.15 -1.97 -1.01
N ILE A 94 -7.01 -2.99 -0.95
CA ILE A 94 -7.41 -3.62 0.31
C ILE A 94 -6.23 -4.31 1.00
N ALA A 95 -5.34 -4.96 0.25
CA ALA A 95 -4.18 -5.63 0.83
C ALA A 95 -3.07 -4.65 1.28
N ALA A 96 -3.03 -3.43 0.74
CA ALA A 96 -1.94 -2.48 1.03
C ALA A 96 -1.78 -2.12 2.53
N PRO A 97 -2.86 -1.82 3.29
CA PRO A 97 -2.74 -1.52 4.73
C PRO A 97 -2.21 -2.68 5.57
N ILE A 98 -2.60 -3.93 5.29
CA ILE A 98 -2.10 -5.08 6.07
C ILE A 98 -0.62 -5.34 5.78
N MET A 99 -0.21 -5.24 4.51
CA MET A 99 1.21 -5.33 4.11
C MET A 99 2.03 -4.23 4.79
N TYR A 100 1.53 -3.00 4.79
CA TYR A 100 2.19 -1.87 5.45
C TYR A 100 2.27 -2.06 6.97
N GLY A 101 1.17 -2.46 7.60
CA GLY A 101 1.08 -2.63 9.05
C GLY A 101 2.06 -3.67 9.57
N ILE A 102 2.09 -4.86 8.96
CA ILE A 102 3.05 -5.92 9.32
C ILE A 102 4.50 -5.46 9.04
N GLY A 103 4.72 -4.77 7.92
CA GLY A 103 6.02 -4.18 7.60
C GLY A 103 6.50 -3.23 8.70
N LYS A 104 5.61 -2.43 9.29
CA LYS A 104 5.94 -1.52 10.40
C LYS A 104 6.17 -2.20 11.74
N ILE A 105 5.52 -3.33 12.00
CA ILE A 105 5.89 -4.20 13.12
C ILE A 105 7.35 -4.68 12.96
N GLY A 106 7.72 -5.10 11.74
CA GLY A 106 9.10 -5.44 11.40
C GLY A 106 10.09 -4.29 11.60
N CYS A 107 9.73 -3.08 11.17
CA CYS A 107 10.55 -1.88 11.40
C CYS A 107 10.71 -1.56 12.89
N SER A 108 9.66 -1.74 13.70
CA SER A 108 9.70 -1.49 15.14
C SER A 108 10.67 -2.43 15.87
N ILE A 109 10.77 -3.69 15.44
CA ILE A 109 11.71 -4.67 16.01
C ILE A 109 13.14 -4.39 15.53
N GLY A 110 13.30 -3.91 14.30
CA GLY A 110 14.60 -3.52 13.73
C GLY A 110 15.10 -2.15 14.19
N GLY A 111 14.33 -1.39 14.96
CA GLY A 111 14.70 -0.06 15.45
C GLY A 111 14.78 1.02 14.35
N CYS A 112 14.22 0.80 13.17
CA CYS A 112 14.30 1.74 12.05
C CYS A 112 13.07 2.64 11.93
N CYS A 113 13.24 3.84 11.36
CA CYS A 113 12.17 4.85 11.15
C CYS A 113 11.47 5.33 12.44
N GLY A 114 12.25 5.71 13.46
CA GLY A 114 11.76 6.23 14.74
C GLY A 114 10.94 7.52 14.63
N GLY A 115 10.11 7.76 15.64
CA GLY A 115 9.35 9.00 15.80
C GLY A 115 10.20 10.13 16.37
N ARG A 116 9.62 11.33 16.46
CA ARG A 116 10.26 12.47 17.12
C ARG A 116 10.54 12.20 18.60
N LEU A 117 11.56 12.88 19.12
CA LEU A 117 11.80 12.96 20.56
C LEU A 117 10.75 13.91 21.17
N ILE A 118 9.92 13.38 22.07
CA ILE A 118 8.90 14.12 22.81
C ILE A 118 9.20 13.92 24.30
N HIS A 119 9.47 15.00 25.04
CA HIS A 119 9.80 14.96 26.47
C HIS A 119 10.91 13.94 26.85
N GLY A 120 11.95 13.82 26.02
CA GLY A 120 13.09 12.93 26.28
C GLY A 120 12.88 11.46 25.87
N ALA A 121 11.70 11.08 25.39
CA ALA A 121 11.42 9.73 24.87
C ALA A 121 11.15 9.75 23.35
N ILE A 122 11.60 8.71 22.65
CA ILE A 122 11.30 8.54 21.22
C ILE A 122 9.85 8.07 21.08
N PHE A 123 9.02 8.86 20.37
CA PHE A 123 7.64 8.47 20.11
C PHE A 123 7.59 7.17 19.28
N PRO A 124 6.86 6.13 19.71
CA PRO A 124 6.85 4.82 19.05
C PRO A 124 5.95 4.80 17.80
N ILE A 125 6.24 5.68 16.84
CA ILE A 125 5.42 5.91 15.65
C ILE A 125 5.19 4.63 14.84
N GLN A 126 6.16 3.71 14.80
CA GLN A 126 6.05 2.48 14.03
C GLN A 126 4.95 1.56 14.57
N LYS A 127 4.77 1.51 15.90
CA LYS A 127 3.69 0.75 16.53
C LYS A 127 2.33 1.38 16.25
N VAL A 128 2.26 2.72 16.34
CA VAL A 128 1.04 3.46 16.02
C VAL A 128 0.66 3.28 14.54
N GLU A 129 1.62 3.42 13.61
CA GLU A 129 1.40 3.15 12.19
C GLU A 129 0.90 1.73 11.96
N ALA A 130 1.51 0.71 12.59
CA ALA A 130 1.07 -0.66 12.45
C ALA A 130 -0.39 -0.85 12.87
N VAL A 131 -0.76 -0.36 14.06
CA VAL A 131 -2.12 -0.49 14.59
C VAL A 131 -3.13 0.24 13.70
N CYS A 132 -2.84 1.48 13.32
CA CYS A 132 -3.74 2.29 12.48
C CYS A 132 -3.99 1.63 11.11
N PHE A 133 -2.96 1.12 10.44
CA PHE A 133 -3.12 0.48 9.14
C PHE A 133 -3.76 -0.91 9.22
N ILE A 134 -3.55 -1.66 10.31
CA ILE A 134 -4.29 -2.92 10.55
C ILE A 134 -5.79 -2.64 10.78
N ILE A 135 -6.13 -1.60 11.54
CA ILE A 135 -7.53 -1.20 11.73
C ILE A 135 -8.14 -0.77 10.38
N ALA A 136 -7.41 0.03 9.60
CA ALA A 136 -7.84 0.45 8.26
C ALA A 136 -8.09 -0.76 7.33
N PHE A 137 -7.23 -1.78 7.39
CA PHE A 137 -7.44 -3.04 6.67
C PHE A 137 -8.76 -3.72 7.08
N LEU A 138 -8.98 -3.92 8.39
CA LEU A 138 -10.17 -4.60 8.89
C LEU A 138 -11.45 -3.87 8.49
N ILE A 139 -11.47 -2.55 8.62
CA ILE A 139 -12.60 -1.71 8.20
C ILE A 139 -12.87 -1.90 6.70
N SER A 140 -11.84 -1.85 5.86
CA SER A 140 -11.99 -2.02 4.42
C SER A 140 -12.47 -3.41 4.02
N CYS A 141 -11.99 -4.48 4.67
CA CYS A 141 -12.52 -5.82 4.50
C CYS A 141 -14.01 -5.89 4.87
N MET A 142 -14.44 -5.25 5.97
CA MET A 142 -15.85 -5.22 6.36
C MET A 142 -16.72 -4.51 5.32
N PHE A 143 -16.27 -3.37 4.78
CA PHE A 143 -17.00 -2.65 3.73
C PHE A 143 -17.03 -3.45 2.43
N ARG A 144 -15.94 -4.15 2.11
CA ARG A 144 -15.80 -5.00 0.92
C ARG A 144 -16.78 -6.16 0.94
N ILE A 145 -16.81 -6.92 2.03
CA ILE A 145 -17.75 -8.05 2.20
C ILE A 145 -19.21 -7.58 2.12
N LYS A 146 -19.51 -6.37 2.60
CA LYS A 146 -20.85 -5.76 2.53
C LYS A 146 -21.19 -5.14 1.17
N ASN A 147 -20.32 -5.26 0.15
CA ASN A 147 -20.45 -4.61 -1.16
C ASN A 147 -20.61 -3.08 -1.09
N LYS A 148 -20.11 -2.45 -0.02
CA LYS A 148 -20.15 -0.99 0.22
C LYS A 148 -18.77 -0.34 0.09
N TYR A 149 -17.79 -1.07 -0.44
CA TYR A 149 -16.43 -0.60 -0.58
C TYR A 149 -16.31 0.39 -1.74
N ASP A 150 -15.83 1.60 -1.43
CA ASP A 150 -15.45 2.59 -2.42
C ASP A 150 -13.92 2.70 -2.45
N LEU A 151 -13.35 2.34 -3.59
CA LEU A 151 -11.91 2.38 -3.86
C LEU A 151 -11.31 3.77 -3.60
N TYR A 152 -11.97 4.84 -4.06
CA TYR A 152 -11.41 6.18 -3.98
C TYR A 152 -11.41 6.69 -2.54
N VAL A 153 -12.51 6.42 -1.81
CA VAL A 153 -12.60 6.74 -0.37
C VAL A 153 -11.50 6.02 0.39
N ALA A 154 -11.28 4.72 0.13
CA ALA A 154 -10.23 3.96 0.80
C ALA A 154 -8.83 4.55 0.55
N ILE A 155 -8.48 4.87 -0.71
CA ILE A 155 -7.19 5.51 -1.04
C ILE A 155 -7.04 6.85 -0.32
N ILE A 156 -8.08 7.68 -0.30
CA ILE A 156 -8.05 8.99 0.38
C ILE A 156 -7.82 8.78 1.88
N VAL A 157 -8.58 7.88 2.51
CA VAL A 157 -8.47 7.60 3.94
C VAL A 157 -7.06 7.10 4.29
N TYR A 158 -6.52 6.13 3.54
CA TYR A 158 -5.17 5.61 3.80
C TYR A 158 -4.10 6.68 3.63
N THR A 159 -4.27 7.55 2.65
CA THR A 159 -3.30 8.62 2.35
C THR A 159 -3.36 9.73 3.40
N LEU A 160 -4.55 10.14 3.83
CA LEU A 160 -4.74 11.07 4.94
C LEU A 160 -4.16 10.50 6.23
N LEU A 161 -4.47 9.24 6.53
CA LEU A 161 -3.90 8.53 7.68
C LEU A 161 -2.37 8.54 7.63
N LYS A 162 -1.80 8.27 6.45
CA LYS A 162 -0.34 8.30 6.25
C LYS A 162 0.26 9.68 6.52
N ILE A 163 -0.37 10.75 6.03
CA ILE A 163 0.08 12.14 6.20
C ILE A 163 0.09 12.51 7.69
N VAL A 164 -1.03 12.24 8.40
CA VAL A 164 -1.16 12.53 9.83
C VAL A 164 -0.07 11.80 10.62
N LEU A 165 0.19 10.53 10.31
CA LEU A 165 1.21 9.75 10.99
C LEU A 165 2.65 10.17 10.63
N ASP A 166 2.88 10.66 9.41
CA ASP A 166 4.21 11.13 8.99
C ASP A 166 4.64 12.40 9.76
N PHE A 167 3.69 13.24 10.22
CA PHE A 167 4.00 14.42 11.05
C PHE A 167 4.81 14.09 12.31
N PHE A 168 4.54 12.92 12.89
CA PHE A 168 5.18 12.43 14.12
C PHE A 168 6.56 11.78 13.87
N ARG A 169 7.05 11.71 12.62
CA ARG A 169 8.38 11.15 12.31
C ARG A 169 9.53 12.11 12.53
N PHE A 170 10.69 11.54 12.82
CA PHE A 170 11.95 12.24 13.09
C PHE A 170 12.54 12.99 11.88
N THR A 171 12.09 12.70 10.65
CA THR A 171 12.62 13.29 9.39
C THR A 171 12.42 14.81 9.26
N HIS A 172 11.73 15.44 10.20
CA HIS A 172 11.40 16.86 10.19
C HIS A 172 12.37 17.77 10.95
N ASN A 173 13.52 17.27 11.44
CA ASN A 173 14.47 18.15 12.12
C ASN A 173 15.17 19.15 11.16
N ASP A 174 15.24 18.85 9.85
CA ASP A 174 15.91 19.73 8.87
C ASP A 174 15.01 20.17 7.69
N SER A 175 13.74 19.73 7.62
CA SER A 175 12.82 20.11 6.53
C SER A 175 11.35 20.18 6.97
N LEU A 176 10.66 21.26 6.58
CA LEU A 176 9.25 21.51 6.90
C LEU A 176 8.30 20.48 6.24
N ILE A 177 8.69 19.85 5.13
CA ILE A 177 7.87 18.91 4.36
C ILE A 177 8.69 17.70 3.95
N SER A 178 8.22 16.48 4.28
CA SER A 178 8.87 15.23 3.89
C SER A 178 8.54 14.86 2.43
N MET A 179 9.47 14.18 1.73
CA MET A 179 9.20 13.69 0.37
C MET A 179 7.97 12.75 0.31
N ASN A 180 7.70 12.03 1.40
CA ASN A 180 6.51 11.20 1.51
C ASN A 180 5.22 12.03 1.57
N GLN A 181 5.24 13.19 2.24
CA GLN A 181 4.09 14.11 2.30
C GLN A 181 3.77 14.71 0.93
N ILE A 182 4.79 15.07 0.15
CA ILE A 182 4.62 15.56 -1.24
C ILE A 182 3.97 14.47 -2.10
N LEU A 183 4.49 13.25 -2.04
CA LEU A 183 3.93 12.10 -2.78
C LEU A 183 2.49 11.79 -2.36
N CYS A 184 2.18 11.82 -1.06
CA CYS A 184 0.82 11.62 -0.55
C CYS A 184 -0.12 12.73 -1.04
N GLY A 185 0.33 13.99 -1.06
CA GLY A 185 -0.44 15.10 -1.61
C GLY A 185 -0.78 14.92 -3.08
N VAL A 186 0.20 14.51 -3.90
CA VAL A 186 -0.02 14.22 -5.33
C VAL A 186 -1.05 13.09 -5.51
N ILE A 187 -0.94 12.01 -4.72
CA ILE A 187 -1.90 10.89 -4.78
C ILE A 187 -3.32 11.37 -4.45
N ILE A 188 -3.50 12.22 -3.44
CA ILE A 188 -4.83 12.77 -3.08
C ILE A 188 -5.41 13.58 -4.24
N VAL A 189 -4.63 14.51 -4.82
CA VAL A 189 -5.10 15.37 -5.92
C VAL A 189 -5.51 14.54 -7.13
N ILE A 190 -4.69 13.55 -7.50
CA ILE A 190 -5.00 12.63 -8.60
C ILE A 190 -6.29 11.86 -8.29
N THR A 191 -6.39 11.28 -7.10
CA THR A 191 -7.55 10.47 -6.70
C THR A 191 -8.84 11.29 -6.69
N MET A 192 -8.81 12.52 -6.19
CA MET A 192 -9.94 13.45 -6.20
C MET A 192 -10.34 13.89 -7.62
N ALA A 193 -9.37 14.11 -8.50
CA ALA A 193 -9.65 14.42 -9.91
C ALA A 193 -10.39 13.25 -10.58
N PHE A 194 -9.92 12.02 -10.38
CA PHE A 194 -10.57 10.83 -10.92
C PHE A 194 -11.96 10.56 -10.30
N SER A 195 -12.15 10.78 -8.99
CA SER A 195 -13.46 10.62 -8.36
C SER A 195 -14.48 11.64 -8.90
N ASN A 196 -14.06 12.89 -9.12
CA ASN A 196 -14.92 13.94 -9.70
C ASN A 196 -15.31 13.66 -11.15
N ILE A 197 -14.39 13.13 -11.96
CA ILE A 197 -14.68 12.71 -13.34
C ILE A 197 -15.74 11.60 -13.34
N ARG A 198 -15.61 10.61 -12.44
CA ARG A 198 -16.59 9.53 -12.31
C ARG A 198 -17.96 10.03 -11.83
N PHE A 199 -18.00 10.91 -10.82
CA PHE A 199 -19.26 11.50 -10.33
C PHE A 199 -20.00 12.29 -11.42
N LYS A 200 -19.26 13.01 -12.29
CA LYS A 200 -19.85 13.68 -13.46
C LYS A 200 -20.43 12.68 -14.46
N ASN A 201 -19.71 11.59 -14.75
CA ASN A 201 -20.16 10.59 -15.73
C ASN A 201 -21.37 9.76 -15.26
N THR A 202 -21.64 9.72 -13.95
CA THR A 202 -22.80 9.02 -13.36
C THR A 202 -24.06 9.90 -13.30
N ARG A 203 -23.94 11.22 -13.51
CA ARG A 203 -25.09 12.17 -13.63
C ARG A 203 -25.53 12.43 -15.07
N SER A 204 -24.74 11.98 -16.05
CA SER A 204 -25.00 12.17 -17.49
C SER A 204 -25.59 10.94 -18.19
N MET A 205 -25.96 9.91 -17.42
CA MET A 205 -26.82 8.79 -17.82
C MET A 205 -28.13 8.92 -17.05
#